data_AF-A0A2N5ZUL0-F1
#
_entry.id   AF-A0A2N5ZUL0-F1
#
_cell.length_a   1.000
_cell.length_b   1.000
_cell.length_c   1.000
_cell.angle_alpha   90.00
_cell.angle_beta   90.00
_cell.angle_gamma   90.00
#
_symmetry.space_group_name_H-M   'P 1'
#
loop_
_entity.id
_entity.type
_entity.pdbx_description
1 polymer ?
#
loop_
_entity_poly.entity_id
_entity_poly.type
_entity_poly.pdbx_seq_one_letter_code
_entity_poly.pdbx_strand_id
1 'polypeptide(L)'
;MKSKKLLIVFTITVTLAFSCNSKKVDTKNDKNTIVKDTTETVTSESETTEPKEIEFEEPALEKKLDEILTKNRDLIFEQLNGLKKAIDSQDEMKSLDEVEIALKMRDSLMYLLNNSDEFYMYMEEGYRFYEEFEALGIQLVEAEGMFGNLDQAPIFESVIEKVADEPYVLFNKIKNLDASTHGSEYPYYDISEEMEIIPLAEKMLTKYPGHKYNKKVVEFLRYALYPLTDVHRVTGNYEQYIVGNYDVSAWPGATEIEFHNKFTADYNHSRFAKVVEKITSNISTLTETEFDKLYYIGVPDIESDSIFADEELNMQLKNLPKDIEEEGDAFKYMWLGIDVPHQLVVRDSNDNKRVIVYRFYNTKEPAEKALVEIQKVIPKAKLVEYDLTEADKKHKN
;
A
#
# COMPACT_ATOMS: atom_id res chain seq x y z
N MET A 1 -18.10 -8.79 40.52
CA MET A 1 -17.16 -8.36 39.46
C MET A 1 -17.98 -8.19 38.19
N LYS A 2 -18.08 -6.97 37.65
CA LYS A 2 -18.89 -6.69 36.45
C LYS A 2 -18.04 -7.01 35.22
N SER A 3 -18.52 -7.92 34.36
CA SER A 3 -17.81 -8.29 33.14
C SER A 3 -17.76 -7.11 32.18
N LYS A 4 -16.57 -6.86 31.65
CA LYS A 4 -16.31 -5.84 30.63
C LYS A 4 -16.80 -6.38 29.29
N LYS A 5 -17.34 -5.49 28.45
CA LYS A 5 -18.02 -5.84 27.20
C LYS A 5 -17.26 -5.19 26.04
N LEU A 6 -16.69 -6.00 25.14
CA LEU A 6 -15.98 -5.56 23.94
C LEU A 6 -16.91 -5.44 22.73
N LEU A 7 -16.61 -4.52 21.82
CA LEU A 7 -17.13 -4.44 20.45
C LEU A 7 -15.90 -4.21 19.56
N ILE A 8 -15.57 -5.17 18.69
CA ILE A 8 -14.50 -5.00 17.70
C ILE A 8 -15.12 -4.21 16.55
N VAL A 9 -14.56 -3.03 16.26
CA VAL A 9 -14.97 -2.24 15.09
C VAL A 9 -13.83 -2.32 14.09
N PHE A 10 -14.08 -3.06 13.02
CA PHE A 10 -13.31 -3.00 11.79
C PHE A 10 -13.49 -1.61 11.20
N THR A 11 -12.45 -0.79 11.26
CA THR A 11 -12.38 0.37 10.37
C THR A 11 -11.51 -0.09 9.21
N ILE A 12 -12.15 -0.73 8.23
CA ILE A 12 -11.59 -0.82 6.89
C ILE A 12 -11.69 0.61 6.36
N THR A 13 -10.62 1.40 6.46
CA THR A 13 -10.49 2.58 5.61
C THR A 13 -9.90 2.11 4.29
N VAL A 14 -10.67 1.32 3.55
CA VAL A 14 -10.52 1.22 2.10
C VAL A 14 -11.48 2.28 1.58
N THR A 15 -10.93 3.35 1.04
CA THR A 15 -11.76 4.32 0.32
C THR A 15 -12.09 3.71 -1.05
N LEU A 16 -13.02 2.75 -1.06
CA LEU A 16 -13.74 2.35 -2.27
C LEU A 16 -15.20 2.73 -2.05
N ALA A 17 -15.56 3.92 -2.54
CA ALA A 17 -16.92 4.40 -2.55
C ALA A 17 -17.71 3.72 -3.68
N PHE A 18 -18.28 2.53 -3.42
CA PHE A 18 -19.30 1.96 -4.30
C PHE A 18 -20.68 2.07 -3.65
N SER A 19 -21.41 3.11 -4.05
CA SER A 19 -22.84 3.26 -3.77
C SER A 19 -23.65 2.53 -4.84
N CYS A 20 -23.89 1.22 -4.70
CA CYS A 20 -24.84 0.51 -5.55
C CYS A 20 -26.27 0.62 -5.01
N ASN A 21 -27.06 1.51 -5.60
CA ASN A 21 -28.51 1.62 -5.38
C ASN A 21 -29.23 0.65 -6.34
N SER A 22 -29.52 -0.58 -5.90
CA SER A 22 -30.22 -1.56 -6.74
C SER A 22 -31.72 -1.28 -6.81
N LYS A 23 -32.19 -0.67 -7.90
CA LYS A 23 -33.59 -0.79 -8.32
C LYS A 23 -33.78 -2.14 -9.02
N LYS A 24 -34.67 -2.98 -8.47
CA LYS A 24 -35.18 -4.18 -9.13
C LYS A 24 -35.88 -3.78 -10.43
N VAL A 25 -35.43 -4.35 -11.54
CA VAL A 25 -36.20 -4.43 -12.78
C VAL A 25 -36.47 -5.91 -13.03
N ASP A 26 -37.74 -6.29 -12.91
CA ASP A 26 -38.27 -7.56 -13.39
C ASP A 26 -38.25 -7.56 -14.92
N THR A 27 -37.59 -8.52 -15.53
CA THR A 27 -37.86 -8.90 -16.92
C THR A 27 -38.12 -10.40 -17.03
N LYS A 28 -39.31 -10.68 -17.55
CA LYS A 28 -39.87 -12.01 -17.78
C LYS A 28 -39.14 -12.73 -18.91
N ASN A 29 -38.96 -14.03 -18.70
CA ASN A 29 -38.78 -15.06 -19.71
C ASN A 29 -39.71 -14.90 -20.92
N ASP A 30 -39.17 -15.11 -22.12
CA ASP A 30 -39.90 -15.83 -23.18
C ASP A 30 -38.94 -16.60 -24.13
N LYS A 31 -39.01 -17.93 -23.94
CA LYS A 31 -39.01 -19.08 -24.87
C LYS A 31 -38.41 -19.02 -26.30
N ASN A 32 -37.74 -20.16 -26.58
CA ASN A 32 -37.64 -20.95 -27.84
C ASN A 32 -36.87 -20.31 -29.00
N THR A 33 -35.90 -21.00 -29.61
CA THR A 33 -36.17 -22.06 -30.61
C THR A 33 -34.97 -22.99 -30.84
N ILE A 34 -35.31 -24.20 -31.29
CA ILE A 34 -34.61 -25.47 -31.47
C ILE A 34 -33.81 -25.55 -32.80
N VAL A 35 -32.57 -26.07 -32.71
CA VAL A 35 -31.83 -27.04 -33.56
C VAL A 35 -31.74 -26.83 -35.09
N LYS A 36 -30.49 -26.86 -35.61
CA LYS A 36 -30.05 -27.89 -36.58
C LYS A 36 -28.54 -27.91 -36.82
N ASP A 37 -27.95 -29.06 -36.49
CA ASP A 37 -26.71 -29.59 -37.06
C ASP A 37 -26.79 -29.62 -38.59
N THR A 38 -25.71 -29.23 -39.25
CA THR A 38 -25.36 -29.76 -40.57
C THR A 38 -23.85 -29.80 -40.71
N THR A 39 -23.34 -31.03 -40.67
CA THR A 39 -21.96 -31.39 -40.99
C THR A 39 -21.83 -31.39 -42.51
N GLU A 40 -21.06 -30.46 -43.07
CA GLU A 40 -20.53 -30.58 -44.43
C GLU A 40 -19.01 -30.42 -44.41
N THR A 41 -18.33 -31.55 -44.58
CA THR A 41 -16.97 -31.66 -45.06
C THR A 41 -16.87 -31.04 -46.45
N VAL A 42 -16.14 -29.93 -46.58
CA VAL A 42 -15.66 -29.43 -47.86
C VAL A 42 -14.14 -29.41 -47.85
N THR A 43 -13.61 -30.05 -48.88
CA THR A 43 -12.21 -30.28 -49.23
C THR A 43 -11.43 -28.99 -49.47
N SER A 44 -10.16 -29.06 -49.09
CA SER A 44 -9.10 -28.07 -49.25
C SER A 44 -8.84 -27.66 -50.71
N GLU A 45 -8.88 -26.36 -50.98
CA GLU A 45 -7.99 -25.70 -51.94
C GLU A 45 -7.26 -24.58 -51.18
N SER A 46 -5.96 -24.80 -50.94
CA SER A 46 -5.08 -23.83 -50.30
C SER A 46 -4.64 -22.80 -51.34
N GLU A 47 -5.38 -21.69 -51.45
CA GLU A 47 -4.79 -20.46 -51.94
C GLU A 47 -3.94 -19.87 -50.82
N THR A 48 -2.62 -19.93 -50.98
CA THR A 48 -1.67 -19.16 -50.16
C THR A 48 -1.81 -17.69 -50.51
N THR A 49 -2.78 -17.01 -49.89
CA THR A 49 -2.74 -15.57 -49.70
C THR A 49 -1.72 -15.28 -48.61
N GLU A 50 -0.64 -14.58 -48.97
CA GLU A 50 0.23 -13.96 -47.97
C GLU A 50 -0.64 -13.17 -46.99
N PRO A 51 -0.44 -13.31 -45.67
CA PRO A 51 -1.16 -12.49 -44.72
C PRO A 51 -0.79 -11.04 -45.01
N LYS A 52 -1.72 -10.29 -45.59
CA LYS A 52 -1.64 -8.83 -45.54
C LYS A 52 -1.63 -8.49 -44.05
N GLU A 53 -0.50 -7.99 -43.56
CA GLU A 53 -0.48 -7.18 -42.36
C GLU A 53 -1.56 -6.10 -42.55
N ILE A 54 -2.67 -6.28 -41.83
CA ILE A 54 -3.61 -5.20 -41.63
C ILE A 54 -2.93 -4.34 -40.58
N GLU A 55 -2.22 -3.30 -41.02
CA GLU A 55 -1.88 -2.18 -40.15
C GLU A 55 -3.18 -1.60 -39.63
N PHE A 56 -3.55 -1.98 -38.41
CA PHE A 56 -4.50 -1.21 -37.63
C PHE A 56 -3.73 0.00 -37.11
N GLU A 57 -3.85 1.15 -37.79
CA GLU A 57 -3.50 2.41 -37.16
C GLU A 57 -4.43 2.60 -35.97
N GLU A 58 -3.90 2.36 -34.77
CA GLU A 58 -4.65 2.66 -33.55
C GLU A 58 -4.88 4.18 -33.48
N PRO A 59 -6.13 4.63 -33.21
CA PRO A 59 -6.41 6.06 -33.15
C PRO A 59 -5.71 6.69 -31.94
N ALA A 60 -4.99 7.80 -32.14
CA ALA A 60 -4.32 8.55 -31.08
C ALA A 60 -5.27 8.91 -29.91
N LEU A 61 -4.75 8.92 -28.67
CA LEU A 61 -5.47 9.22 -27.41
C LEU A 61 -6.56 10.29 -27.57
N GLU A 62 -6.18 11.41 -28.17
CA GLU A 62 -7.03 12.59 -28.36
C GLU A 62 -8.32 12.26 -29.10
N LYS A 63 -8.24 11.52 -30.21
CA LYS A 63 -9.43 11.17 -31.00
C LYS A 63 -10.38 10.28 -30.20
N LYS A 64 -9.84 9.39 -29.35
CA LYS A 64 -10.65 8.47 -28.53
C LYS A 64 -11.28 9.17 -27.34
N LEU A 65 -10.52 10.00 -26.63
CA LEU A 65 -11.06 10.89 -25.61
C LEU A 65 -12.17 11.78 -26.19
N ASP A 66 -12.02 12.24 -27.44
CA ASP A 66 -13.03 13.05 -28.13
C ASP A 66 -14.36 12.33 -28.34
N GLU A 67 -14.27 11.04 -28.69
CA GLU A 67 -15.41 10.18 -28.97
C GLU A 67 -16.20 9.81 -27.71
N ILE A 68 -15.54 9.74 -26.54
CA ILE A 68 -16.14 9.21 -25.30
C ILE A 68 -16.48 10.27 -24.26
N LEU A 69 -15.74 11.39 -24.19
CA LEU A 69 -15.87 12.36 -23.12
C LEU A 69 -16.84 13.48 -23.49
N THR A 70 -17.95 13.56 -22.76
CA THR A 70 -18.93 14.64 -22.94
C THR A 70 -18.80 15.72 -21.86
N LYS A 71 -18.43 15.33 -20.65
CA LYS A 71 -18.25 16.23 -19.50
C LYS A 71 -16.78 16.62 -19.35
N ASN A 72 -16.53 17.90 -19.08
CA ASN A 72 -15.18 18.48 -18.92
C ASN A 72 -14.24 18.30 -20.13
N ARG A 73 -14.78 17.92 -21.31
CA ARG A 73 -14.02 17.66 -22.54
C ARG A 73 -12.97 18.74 -22.82
N ASP A 74 -13.40 19.99 -22.93
CA ASP A 74 -12.52 21.11 -23.28
C ASP A 74 -11.36 21.27 -22.28
N LEU A 75 -11.63 21.11 -20.98
CA LEU A 75 -10.63 21.21 -19.93
C LEU A 75 -9.65 20.02 -19.98
N ILE A 76 -10.14 18.81 -20.24
CA ILE A 76 -9.29 17.62 -20.41
C ILE A 76 -8.33 17.81 -21.58
N PHE A 77 -8.82 18.30 -22.73
CA PHE A 77 -7.98 18.61 -23.88
C PHE A 77 -7.03 19.78 -23.61
N GLU A 78 -7.43 20.79 -22.83
CA GLU A 78 -6.53 21.87 -22.41
C GLU A 78 -5.37 21.33 -21.58
N GLN A 79 -5.64 20.50 -20.56
CA GLN A 79 -4.60 19.90 -19.71
C GLN A 79 -3.70 18.96 -20.52
N LEU A 80 -4.28 18.12 -21.38
CA LEU A 80 -3.54 17.19 -22.23
C LEU A 80 -2.58 17.92 -23.18
N ASN A 81 -3.07 18.92 -23.92
CA ASN A 81 -2.25 19.68 -24.86
C ASN A 81 -1.17 20.51 -24.15
N GLY A 82 -1.51 21.10 -23.00
CA GLY A 82 -0.55 21.82 -22.16
C GLY A 82 0.59 20.92 -21.69
N LEU A 83 0.25 19.71 -21.22
CA LEU A 83 1.21 18.72 -20.77
C LEU A 83 2.09 18.21 -21.91
N LYS A 84 1.51 17.83 -23.06
CA LYS A 84 2.28 17.42 -24.25
C LYS A 84 3.29 18.48 -24.67
N LYS A 85 2.86 19.74 -24.73
CA LYS A 85 3.74 20.86 -25.04
C LYS A 85 4.88 20.99 -24.02
N ALA A 86 4.58 20.81 -22.73
CA ALA A 86 5.60 20.84 -21.69
C ALA A 86 6.64 19.72 -21.90
N ILE A 87 6.20 18.50 -22.20
CA ILE A 87 7.05 17.34 -22.51
C ILE A 87 7.94 17.61 -23.72
N ASP A 88 7.36 18.10 -24.81
CA ASP A 88 8.11 18.44 -26.04
C ASP A 88 9.18 19.51 -25.80
N SER A 89 8.98 20.37 -24.79
CA SER A 89 9.87 21.48 -24.42
C SER A 89 10.70 21.24 -23.16
N GLN A 90 10.74 20.01 -22.63
CA GLN A 90 11.32 19.74 -21.31
C GLN A 90 12.79 20.15 -21.16
N ASP A 91 13.58 20.02 -22.23
CA ASP A 91 14.99 20.41 -22.26
C ASP A 91 15.19 21.94 -22.11
N GLU A 92 14.15 22.71 -22.40
CA GLU A 92 14.15 24.18 -22.30
C GLU A 92 13.75 24.68 -20.91
N MET A 93 13.20 23.82 -20.04
CA MET A 93 12.81 24.18 -18.68
C MET A 93 14.05 24.57 -17.85
N LYS A 94 13.96 25.71 -17.17
CA LYS A 94 15.08 26.33 -16.42
C LYS A 94 14.80 26.47 -14.94
N SER A 95 13.57 26.23 -14.50
CA SER A 95 13.15 26.44 -13.12
C SER A 95 12.20 25.34 -12.64
N LEU A 96 12.18 25.17 -11.32
CA LEU A 96 11.25 24.26 -10.67
C LEU A 96 9.79 24.68 -10.88
N ASP A 97 9.50 25.98 -10.95
CA ASP A 97 8.15 26.50 -11.17
C ASP A 97 7.56 26.03 -12.51
N GLU A 98 8.37 25.98 -13.57
CA GLU A 98 7.95 25.47 -14.89
C GLU A 98 7.60 23.98 -14.83
N VAL A 99 8.41 23.19 -14.12
CA VAL A 99 8.15 21.77 -13.89
C VAL A 99 6.88 21.57 -13.07
N GLU A 100 6.71 22.32 -11.98
CA GLU A 100 5.52 22.23 -11.13
C GLU A 100 4.23 22.60 -11.87
N ILE A 101 4.28 23.54 -12.82
CA ILE A 101 3.14 23.86 -13.69
C ILE A 101 2.77 22.63 -14.53
N ALA A 102 3.75 21.97 -15.16
CA ALA A 102 3.52 20.78 -15.97
C ALA A 102 2.96 19.62 -15.12
N LEU A 103 3.53 19.38 -13.94
CA LEU A 103 3.04 18.36 -13.01
C LEU A 103 1.61 18.65 -12.53
N LYS A 104 1.25 19.92 -12.32
CA LYS A 104 -0.14 20.33 -12.00
C LYS A 104 -1.10 20.07 -13.16
N MET A 105 -0.66 20.26 -14.40
CA MET A 105 -1.47 19.91 -15.59
C MET A 105 -1.73 18.41 -15.64
N ARG A 106 -0.70 17.58 -15.41
CA ARG A 106 -0.85 16.12 -15.28
C ARG A 106 -1.82 15.75 -14.16
N ASP A 107 -1.59 16.25 -12.95
CA ASP A 107 -2.45 15.92 -11.79
C ASP A 107 -3.91 16.36 -12.04
N SER A 108 -4.12 17.49 -12.73
CA SER A 108 -5.45 17.94 -13.13
C SER A 108 -6.07 17.05 -14.22
N LEU A 109 -5.29 16.62 -15.21
CA LEU A 109 -5.75 15.69 -16.25
C LEU A 109 -6.20 14.37 -15.61
N MET A 110 -5.37 13.77 -14.76
CA MET A 110 -5.68 12.55 -14.02
C MET A 110 -6.95 12.70 -13.18
N TYR A 111 -7.08 13.80 -12.42
CA TYR A 111 -8.27 14.06 -11.62
C TYR A 111 -9.53 14.11 -12.49
N LEU A 112 -9.48 14.79 -13.63
CA LEU A 112 -10.64 14.91 -14.53
C LEU A 112 -11.03 13.56 -15.14
N LEU A 113 -10.04 12.77 -15.56
CA LEU A 113 -10.25 11.44 -16.13
C LEU A 113 -10.77 10.43 -15.09
N ASN A 114 -10.17 10.37 -13.90
CA ASN A 114 -10.62 9.51 -12.79
C ASN A 114 -12.04 9.83 -12.31
N ASN A 115 -12.54 11.05 -12.57
CA ASN A 115 -13.89 11.48 -12.20
C ASN A 115 -14.87 11.52 -13.39
N SER A 116 -14.53 10.86 -14.51
CA SER A 116 -15.44 10.63 -15.63
C SER A 116 -15.92 9.19 -15.63
N ASP A 117 -17.23 9.00 -15.41
CA ASP A 117 -17.88 7.69 -15.48
C ASP A 117 -17.69 7.06 -16.88
N GLU A 118 -17.71 7.91 -17.93
CA GLU A 118 -17.52 7.48 -19.31
C GLU A 118 -16.10 6.95 -19.57
N PHE A 119 -15.09 7.60 -18.99
CA PHE A 119 -13.71 7.16 -19.07
C PHE A 119 -13.51 5.81 -18.36
N TYR A 120 -14.04 5.68 -17.13
CA TYR A 120 -13.92 4.46 -16.34
C TYR A 120 -14.52 3.23 -17.05
N MET A 121 -15.74 3.37 -17.60
CA MET A 121 -16.40 2.29 -18.35
C MET A 121 -15.59 1.85 -19.58
N TYR A 122 -14.87 2.77 -20.22
CA TYR A 122 -14.08 2.49 -21.40
C TYR A 122 -12.73 1.83 -21.07
N MET A 123 -12.10 2.21 -19.96
CA MET A 123 -10.85 1.60 -19.50
C MET A 123 -11.02 0.14 -19.08
N GLU A 124 -12.21 -0.24 -18.56
CA GLU A 124 -12.55 -1.65 -18.33
C GLU A 124 -12.60 -2.48 -19.64
N GLU A 125 -12.76 -1.83 -20.81
CA GLU A 125 -12.92 -2.51 -22.10
C GLU A 125 -11.62 -2.59 -22.95
N GLY A 126 -10.48 -2.03 -22.51
CA GLY A 126 -9.22 -2.27 -23.21
C GLY A 126 -7.99 -1.46 -22.78
N TYR A 127 -6.89 -2.18 -22.56
CA TYR A 127 -5.53 -1.72 -22.21
C TYR A 127 -4.79 -0.90 -23.28
N ARG A 128 -5.49 -0.20 -24.17
CA ARG A 128 -4.90 0.33 -25.41
C ARG A 128 -4.15 1.65 -25.27
N PHE A 129 -4.24 2.31 -24.12
CA PHE A 129 -3.65 3.65 -23.91
C PHE A 129 -2.51 3.66 -22.89
N TYR A 130 -2.03 2.49 -22.46
CA TYR A 130 -1.02 2.39 -21.42
C TYR A 130 0.23 3.21 -21.79
N GLU A 131 0.80 2.98 -22.97
CA GLU A 131 2.00 3.70 -23.43
C GLU A 131 1.78 5.22 -23.59
N GLU A 132 0.59 5.61 -24.05
CA GLU A 132 0.24 7.03 -24.23
C GLU A 132 0.05 7.75 -22.89
N PHE A 133 -0.52 7.09 -21.88
CA PHE A 133 -0.60 7.62 -20.52
C PHE A 133 0.77 7.64 -19.85
N GLU A 134 1.57 6.59 -20.00
CA GLU A 134 2.92 6.50 -19.43
C GLU A 134 3.81 7.63 -19.97
N ALA A 135 3.72 7.94 -21.26
CA ALA A 135 4.41 9.08 -21.88
C ALA A 135 4.00 10.44 -21.29
N LEU A 136 2.79 10.54 -20.72
CA LEU A 136 2.29 11.71 -20.00
C LEU A 136 2.63 11.69 -18.50
N GLY A 137 3.39 10.68 -18.04
CA GLY A 137 3.71 10.50 -16.62
C GLY A 137 2.49 10.03 -15.82
N ILE A 138 1.59 9.26 -16.44
CA ILE A 138 0.38 8.71 -15.84
C ILE A 138 0.44 7.19 -15.96
N GLN A 139 0.23 6.47 -14.86
CA GLN A 139 0.11 5.01 -14.90
C GLN A 139 -1.32 4.57 -14.61
N LEU A 140 -1.67 3.40 -15.13
CA LEU A 140 -2.91 2.72 -14.81
C LEU A 140 -2.67 1.89 -13.54
N VAL A 141 -3.56 2.07 -12.57
CA VAL A 141 -3.63 1.27 -11.35
C VAL A 141 -4.70 0.21 -11.56
N GLU A 142 -4.31 -1.05 -11.41
CA GLU A 142 -5.16 -2.20 -11.67
C GLU A 142 -5.29 -3.09 -10.44
N ALA A 143 -6.44 -3.73 -10.29
CA ALA A 143 -6.67 -4.76 -9.30
C ALA A 143 -7.58 -5.84 -9.90
N GLU A 144 -7.22 -7.10 -9.76
CA GLU A 144 -7.98 -8.25 -10.29
C GLU A 144 -8.18 -8.20 -11.81
N GLY A 145 -7.20 -7.66 -12.54
CA GLY A 145 -7.30 -7.43 -13.99
C GLY A 145 -8.35 -6.38 -14.37
N MET A 146 -8.82 -5.58 -13.40
CA MET A 146 -9.73 -4.47 -13.63
C MET A 146 -9.00 -3.14 -13.42
N PHE A 147 -9.32 -2.17 -14.27
CA PHE A 147 -8.89 -0.79 -14.07
C PHE A 147 -9.48 -0.24 -12.76
N GLY A 148 -8.61 0.21 -11.85
CA GLY A 148 -9.01 0.86 -10.60
C GLY A 148 -9.01 2.38 -10.72
N ASN A 149 -7.87 2.95 -11.10
CA ASN A 149 -7.70 4.40 -11.26
C ASN A 149 -6.45 4.73 -12.10
N LEU A 150 -6.26 6.02 -12.39
CA LEU A 150 -4.97 6.55 -12.83
C LEU A 150 -4.18 7.04 -11.62
N ASP A 151 -2.87 6.81 -11.62
CA ASP A 151 -1.93 7.41 -10.68
C ASP A 151 -0.69 7.99 -11.42
N GLN A 152 0.24 8.55 -10.67
CA GLN A 152 1.40 9.26 -11.19
C GLN A 152 2.48 8.27 -11.61
N ALA A 153 3.01 8.43 -12.82
CA ALA A 153 4.25 7.81 -13.25
C ALA A 153 5.41 8.83 -13.26
N PRO A 154 6.67 8.37 -13.20
CA PRO A 154 7.83 9.24 -13.33
C PRO A 154 7.80 10.08 -14.60
N ILE A 155 8.05 11.38 -14.47
CA ILE A 155 8.22 12.30 -15.60
C ILE A 155 9.09 13.48 -15.19
N PHE A 156 9.77 14.09 -16.16
CA PHE A 156 10.68 15.23 -15.96
C PHE A 156 11.85 14.97 -14.98
N GLU A 157 12.22 13.72 -14.70
CA GLU A 157 13.21 13.38 -13.68
C GLU A 157 14.57 14.07 -13.92
N SER A 158 15.06 14.03 -15.16
CA SER A 158 16.33 14.69 -15.54
C SER A 158 16.28 16.21 -15.38
N VAL A 159 15.12 16.83 -15.63
CA VAL A 159 14.92 18.27 -15.45
C VAL A 159 14.87 18.59 -13.96
N ILE A 160 14.13 17.81 -13.18
CA ILE A 160 14.01 17.96 -11.71
C ILE A 160 15.40 17.87 -11.06
N GLU A 161 16.20 16.86 -11.41
CA GLU A 161 17.57 16.70 -10.92
C GLU A 161 18.46 17.90 -11.23
N LYS A 162 18.22 18.60 -12.35
CA LYS A 162 18.99 19.76 -12.79
C LYS A 162 18.56 21.07 -12.11
N VAL A 163 17.26 21.27 -11.87
CA VAL A 163 16.70 22.57 -11.46
C VAL A 163 16.23 22.64 -10.02
N ALA A 164 16.02 21.49 -9.35
CA ALA A 164 15.51 21.43 -7.99
C ALA A 164 16.61 21.25 -6.94
N ASP A 165 16.26 21.44 -5.67
CA ASP A 165 17.15 21.11 -4.56
C ASP A 165 17.08 19.61 -4.21
N GLU A 166 18.11 19.10 -3.52
CA GLU A 166 18.17 17.68 -3.14
C GLU A 166 16.92 17.20 -2.36
N PRO A 167 16.34 17.98 -1.41
CA PRO A 167 15.07 17.64 -0.77
C PRO A 167 13.91 17.40 -1.73
N TYR A 168 13.75 18.25 -2.77
CA TYR A 168 12.73 18.06 -3.78
C TYR A 168 12.99 16.82 -4.62
N VAL A 169 14.23 16.59 -5.05
CA VAL A 169 14.61 15.40 -5.83
C VAL A 169 14.26 14.13 -5.07
N LEU A 170 14.61 14.06 -3.78
CA LEU A 170 14.27 12.93 -2.91
C LEU A 170 12.76 12.77 -2.75
N PHE A 171 12.04 13.86 -2.48
CA PHE A 171 10.59 13.83 -2.34
C PHE A 171 9.89 13.34 -3.61
N ASN A 172 10.30 13.83 -4.77
CA ASN A 172 9.74 13.43 -6.06
C ASN A 172 10.01 11.93 -6.34
N LYS A 173 11.23 11.45 -6.07
CA LYS A 173 11.55 10.03 -6.21
C LYS A 173 10.68 9.16 -5.30
N ILE A 174 10.53 9.53 -4.02
CA ILE A 174 9.68 8.80 -3.07
C ILE A 174 8.22 8.80 -3.55
N LYS A 175 7.71 9.95 -4.01
CA LYS A 175 6.33 10.09 -4.49
C LYS A 175 6.06 9.22 -5.71
N ASN A 176 7.01 9.15 -6.65
CA ASN A 176 6.89 8.30 -7.84
C ASN A 176 6.87 6.81 -7.46
N LEU A 177 7.76 6.38 -6.55
CA LEU A 177 7.75 5.01 -6.04
C LEU A 177 6.43 4.67 -5.33
N ASP A 178 5.94 5.57 -4.46
CA ASP A 178 4.67 5.39 -3.72
C ASP A 178 3.49 5.20 -4.68
N ALA A 179 3.41 5.98 -5.76
CA ALA A 179 2.37 5.80 -6.75
C ALA A 179 2.40 4.40 -7.39
N SER A 180 3.59 3.84 -7.64
CA SER A 180 3.76 2.50 -8.20
C SER A 180 3.46 1.36 -7.22
N THR A 181 3.32 1.66 -5.92
CA THR A 181 2.80 0.68 -4.93
C THR A 181 1.29 0.47 -5.06
N HIS A 182 0.58 1.37 -5.75
CA HIS A 182 -0.85 1.26 -5.96
C HIS A 182 -1.12 0.42 -7.21
N GLY A 183 -1.69 -0.78 -7.04
CA GLY A 183 -2.21 -1.57 -8.17
C GLY A 183 -1.73 -3.00 -8.24
N SER A 184 -2.03 -3.77 -7.19
CA SER A 184 -1.81 -5.21 -7.20
C SER A 184 -3.08 -5.91 -6.74
N GLU A 185 -3.32 -7.10 -7.32
CA GLU A 185 -4.27 -8.06 -6.74
C GLU A 185 -3.91 -8.30 -5.29
N TYR A 186 -2.67 -8.67 -5.01
CA TYR A 186 -2.23 -8.89 -3.64
C TYR A 186 -1.26 -7.77 -3.24
N PRO A 187 -1.70 -6.82 -2.40
CA PRO A 187 -0.95 -5.59 -2.10
C PRO A 187 0.42 -5.83 -1.44
N TYR A 188 0.71 -7.07 -1.02
CA TYR A 188 1.96 -7.41 -0.32
C TYR A 188 2.75 -8.55 -0.97
N TYR A 189 2.41 -8.96 -2.20
CA TYR A 189 3.16 -9.97 -2.98
C TYR A 189 4.20 -9.36 -3.93
N ASP A 190 4.19 -8.06 -4.13
CA ASP A 190 5.31 -7.32 -4.70
C ASP A 190 5.42 -6.03 -3.90
N ILE A 191 6.51 -5.89 -3.15
CA ILE A 191 6.75 -4.73 -2.28
C ILE A 191 8.10 -4.07 -2.60
N SER A 192 8.52 -4.19 -3.86
CA SER A 192 9.83 -3.75 -4.34
C SER A 192 9.99 -2.24 -4.21
N GLU A 193 8.95 -1.50 -4.56
CA GLU A 193 8.88 -0.05 -4.47
C GLU A 193 8.85 0.43 -3.03
N GLU A 194 8.09 -0.23 -2.14
CA GLU A 194 8.09 0.03 -0.69
C GLU A 194 9.50 -0.13 -0.10
N MET A 195 10.21 -1.20 -0.48
CA MET A 195 11.59 -1.42 -0.05
C MET A 195 12.51 -0.26 -0.47
N GLU A 196 12.33 0.30 -1.67
CA GLU A 196 13.09 1.45 -2.17
C GLU A 196 12.74 2.78 -1.49
N ILE A 197 11.47 2.97 -1.10
CA ILE A 197 11.02 4.18 -0.39
C ILE A 197 11.77 4.35 0.94
N ILE A 198 11.95 3.25 1.68
CA ILE A 198 12.45 3.28 3.07
C ILE A 198 13.80 3.99 3.23
N PRO A 199 14.90 3.59 2.54
CA PRO A 199 16.19 4.27 2.68
C PRO A 199 16.17 5.72 2.20
N LEU A 200 15.33 6.05 1.20
CA LEU A 200 15.18 7.42 0.69
C LEU A 200 14.48 8.31 1.72
N ALA A 201 13.39 7.82 2.31
CA ALA A 201 12.67 8.53 3.37
C ALA A 201 13.53 8.67 4.62
N GLU A 202 14.26 7.63 5.03
CA GLU A 202 15.23 7.70 6.11
C GLU A 202 16.29 8.80 5.85
N LYS A 203 16.86 8.84 4.64
CA LYS A 203 17.81 9.88 4.24
C LYS A 203 17.19 11.28 4.32
N MET A 204 15.96 11.45 3.82
CA MET A 204 15.25 12.73 3.84
C MET A 204 15.04 13.24 5.29
N LEU A 205 14.51 12.37 6.15
CA LEU A 205 14.14 12.71 7.53
C LEU A 205 15.36 12.94 8.44
N THR A 206 16.50 12.30 8.14
CA THR A 206 17.75 12.47 8.90
C THR A 206 18.59 13.65 8.42
N LYS A 207 18.71 13.84 7.10
CA LYS A 207 19.56 14.89 6.50
C LYS A 207 18.86 16.26 6.44
N TYR A 208 17.53 16.28 6.33
CA TYR A 208 16.72 17.50 6.20
C TYR A 208 15.58 17.54 7.24
N PRO A 209 15.88 17.53 8.55
CA PRO A 209 14.84 17.53 9.58
C PRO A 209 13.97 18.80 9.51
N GLY A 210 12.67 18.66 9.68
CA GLY A 210 11.68 19.74 9.63
C GLY A 210 11.43 20.35 8.25
N HIS A 211 11.86 19.70 7.17
CA HIS A 211 11.60 20.17 5.82
C HIS A 211 10.10 20.09 5.47
N LYS A 212 9.61 20.98 4.59
CA LYS A 212 8.18 21.08 4.23
C LYS A 212 7.56 19.79 3.67
N TYR A 213 8.38 18.87 3.17
CA TYR A 213 7.94 17.58 2.63
C TYR A 213 7.89 16.46 3.66
N ASN A 214 8.52 16.62 4.83
CA ASN A 214 8.77 15.52 5.75
C ASN A 214 7.48 14.90 6.28
N LYS A 215 6.44 15.71 6.53
CA LYS A 215 5.12 15.18 6.93
C LYS A 215 4.61 14.13 5.93
N LYS A 216 4.68 14.43 4.63
CA LYS A 216 4.22 13.50 3.59
C LYS A 216 5.17 12.32 3.42
N VAL A 217 6.48 12.55 3.55
CA VAL A 217 7.50 11.48 3.54
C VAL A 217 7.33 10.50 4.69
N VAL A 218 6.93 10.96 5.88
CA VAL A 218 6.60 10.08 7.01
C VAL A 218 5.39 9.22 6.70
N GLU A 219 4.35 9.77 6.07
CA GLU A 219 3.19 8.98 5.62
C GLU A 219 3.62 7.85 4.67
N PHE A 220 4.43 8.17 3.64
CA PHE A 220 4.97 7.19 2.69
C PHE A 220 5.83 6.12 3.38
N LEU A 221 6.73 6.55 4.28
CA LEU A 221 7.58 5.63 5.03
C LEU A 221 6.77 4.68 5.91
N ARG A 222 5.70 5.17 6.54
CA ARG A 222 4.82 4.32 7.35
C ARG A 222 4.09 3.27 6.53
N TYR A 223 3.61 3.66 5.35
CA TYR A 223 2.98 2.72 4.42
C TYR A 223 3.98 1.68 3.94
N ALA A 224 5.16 2.12 3.48
CA ALA A 224 6.22 1.24 3.01
C ALA A 224 6.77 0.26 4.07
N LEU A 225 6.84 0.69 5.34
CA LEU A 225 7.28 -0.19 6.43
C LEU A 225 6.21 -1.20 6.86
N TYR A 226 4.94 -0.90 6.64
CA TYR A 226 3.83 -1.73 7.12
C TYR A 226 3.96 -3.21 6.71
N PRO A 227 4.13 -3.55 5.41
CA PRO A 227 4.22 -4.95 4.99
C PRO A 227 5.47 -5.67 5.50
N LEU A 228 6.54 -4.94 5.81
CA LEU A 228 7.80 -5.51 6.30
C LEU A 228 7.84 -5.68 7.82
N THR A 229 6.96 -4.98 8.54
CA THR A 229 7.02 -4.91 10.00
C THR A 229 5.83 -5.57 10.66
N ASP A 230 4.62 -5.41 10.15
CA ASP A 230 3.42 -6.03 10.71
C ASP A 230 3.16 -7.41 10.08
N VAL A 231 4.09 -8.36 10.22
CA VAL A 231 4.02 -9.68 9.56
C VAL A 231 3.84 -10.83 10.55
N HIS A 232 3.03 -11.82 10.16
CA HIS A 232 2.74 -13.02 10.91
C HIS A 232 2.95 -14.28 10.09
N ARG A 233 3.44 -15.33 10.74
CA ARG A 233 3.43 -16.69 10.23
C ARG A 233 2.14 -17.37 10.68
N VAL A 234 1.31 -17.79 9.74
CA VAL A 234 0.10 -18.57 10.00
C VAL A 234 0.41 -20.04 9.74
N THR A 235 0.19 -20.87 10.76
CA THR A 235 0.37 -22.33 10.66
C THR A 235 -0.98 -23.03 10.66
N GLY A 236 -1.22 -23.90 9.68
CA GLY A 236 -2.44 -24.70 9.58
C GLY A 236 -2.27 -25.86 8.61
N ASN A 237 -3.18 -25.98 7.63
CA ASN A 237 -3.03 -26.97 6.56
C ASN A 237 -1.84 -26.63 5.64
N TYR A 238 -1.59 -25.34 5.47
CA TYR A 238 -0.42 -24.79 4.80
C TYR A 238 0.24 -23.75 5.70
N GLU A 239 1.50 -23.47 5.44
CA GLU A 239 2.21 -22.38 6.07
C GLU A 239 2.16 -21.18 5.14
N GLN A 240 1.72 -20.03 5.67
CA GLN A 240 1.64 -18.79 4.91
C GLN A 240 2.05 -17.60 5.78
N TYR A 241 2.42 -16.50 5.13
CA TYR A 241 2.72 -15.24 5.79
C TYR A 241 1.65 -14.23 5.44
N ILE A 242 1.24 -13.45 6.45
CA ILE A 242 0.24 -12.40 6.29
C ILE A 242 0.75 -11.11 6.92
N VAL A 243 0.34 -9.99 6.34
CA VAL A 243 0.54 -8.63 6.83
C VAL A 243 -0.72 -8.17 7.54
N GLY A 244 -0.53 -7.49 8.67
CA GLY A 244 -1.58 -6.84 9.42
C GLY A 244 -2.18 -7.68 10.54
N ASN A 245 -3.34 -7.23 11.06
CA ASN A 245 -3.97 -7.80 12.25
C ASN A 245 -4.14 -9.33 12.20
N TYR A 246 -4.44 -9.94 13.36
CA TYR A 246 -4.60 -11.38 13.59
C TYR A 246 -5.63 -12.15 12.73
N ASP A 247 -6.20 -11.51 11.71
CA ASP A 247 -7.00 -12.18 10.69
C ASP A 247 -6.11 -13.12 9.87
N VAL A 248 -6.29 -14.43 10.07
CA VAL A 248 -5.51 -15.47 9.40
C VAL A 248 -5.84 -15.63 7.91
N SER A 249 -6.75 -14.81 7.36
CA SER A 249 -7.14 -14.82 5.96
C SER A 249 -5.99 -14.36 5.05
N ALA A 250 -5.69 -15.17 4.04
CA ALA A 250 -4.68 -14.84 3.03
C ALA A 250 -5.07 -13.61 2.21
N TRP A 251 -6.36 -13.39 1.97
CA TRP A 251 -6.82 -12.22 1.23
C TRP A 251 -7.27 -11.09 2.17
N PRO A 252 -6.84 -9.84 1.99
CA PRO A 252 -5.80 -9.34 1.07
C PRO A 252 -4.38 -9.34 1.69
N GLY A 253 -4.21 -9.97 2.85
CA GLY A 253 -3.02 -9.82 3.70
C GLY A 253 -1.79 -10.64 3.30
N ALA A 254 -1.88 -11.60 2.39
CA ALA A 254 -0.81 -12.54 2.15
C ALA A 254 0.43 -11.87 1.53
N THR A 255 1.60 -12.36 1.93
CA THR A 255 2.92 -11.85 1.54
C THR A 255 3.93 -13.00 1.49
N GLU A 256 5.13 -12.71 1.01
CA GLU A 256 6.25 -13.64 1.01
C GLU A 256 7.40 -13.16 1.90
N ILE A 257 7.94 -14.09 2.70
CA ILE A 257 9.08 -13.80 3.57
C ILE A 257 10.36 -13.46 2.78
N GLU A 258 10.41 -13.82 1.49
CA GLU A 258 11.54 -13.55 0.60
C GLU A 258 11.79 -12.05 0.46
N PHE A 259 10.74 -11.21 0.41
CA PHE A 259 10.89 -9.75 0.35
C PHE A 259 11.53 -9.18 1.63
N HIS A 260 11.22 -9.75 2.79
CA HIS A 260 11.82 -9.32 4.05
C HIS A 260 13.32 -9.65 4.06
N ASN A 261 13.68 -10.87 3.63
CA ASN A 261 15.08 -11.28 3.51
C ASN A 261 15.83 -10.41 2.49
N LYS A 262 15.22 -10.15 1.33
CA LYS A 262 15.76 -9.26 0.29
C LYS A 262 15.99 -7.85 0.84
N PHE A 263 15.02 -7.28 1.55
CA PHE A 263 15.16 -5.96 2.17
C PHE A 263 16.36 -5.91 3.13
N THR A 264 16.49 -6.90 4.01
CA THR A 264 17.61 -6.94 4.98
C THR A 264 18.98 -7.09 4.30
N ALA A 265 19.03 -7.75 3.15
CA ALA A 265 20.25 -7.95 2.38
C ALA A 265 20.62 -6.70 1.56
N ASP A 266 19.70 -6.21 0.75
CA ASP A 266 19.92 -5.13 -0.24
C ASP A 266 20.03 -3.76 0.44
N TYR A 267 19.32 -3.55 1.55
CA TYR A 267 19.28 -2.29 2.30
C TYR A 267 19.82 -2.41 3.72
N ASN A 268 20.82 -3.26 3.93
CA ASN A 268 21.46 -3.51 5.25
C ASN A 268 21.99 -2.25 5.98
N HIS A 269 22.14 -1.13 5.27
CA HIS A 269 22.56 0.16 5.79
C HIS A 269 21.40 0.95 6.42
N SER A 270 20.15 0.63 6.09
CA SER A 270 18.98 1.26 6.69
C SER A 270 18.82 0.84 8.15
N ARG A 271 18.35 1.76 9.01
CA ARG A 271 17.99 1.42 10.39
C ARG A 271 16.89 0.37 10.44
N PHE A 272 15.99 0.37 9.47
CA PHE A 272 14.82 -0.50 9.43
C PHE A 272 15.17 -1.92 9.00
N ALA A 273 16.25 -2.13 8.25
CA ALA A 273 16.72 -3.49 7.92
C ALA A 273 17.00 -4.31 9.19
N LYS A 274 17.61 -3.70 10.21
CA LYS A 274 17.86 -4.35 11.51
C LYS A 274 16.56 -4.67 12.27
N VAL A 275 15.52 -3.84 12.09
CA VAL A 275 14.20 -4.07 12.67
C VAL A 275 13.56 -5.28 12.01
N VAL A 276 13.54 -5.31 10.67
CA VAL A 276 12.97 -6.42 9.87
C VAL A 276 13.72 -7.73 10.13
N GLU A 277 15.04 -7.72 10.26
CA GLU A 277 15.84 -8.89 10.61
C GLU A 277 15.42 -9.49 11.97
N LYS A 278 15.22 -8.65 12.98
CA LYS A 278 14.72 -9.10 14.29
C LYS A 278 13.29 -9.65 14.20
N ILE A 279 12.45 -9.04 13.37
CA ILE A 279 11.07 -9.50 13.12
C ILE A 279 11.06 -10.89 12.52
N THR A 280 11.78 -11.11 11.42
CA THR A 280 11.87 -12.40 10.74
C THR A 280 12.53 -13.49 11.59
N SER A 281 13.50 -13.13 12.44
CA SER A 281 14.14 -14.09 13.36
C SER A 281 13.23 -14.62 14.48
N ASN A 282 12.17 -13.87 14.83
CA ASN A 282 11.22 -14.20 15.88
C ASN A 282 9.81 -13.75 15.48
N ILE A 283 9.31 -14.26 14.35
CA ILE A 283 8.04 -13.81 13.77
C ILE A 283 6.84 -14.20 14.65
N SER A 284 5.83 -13.31 14.72
CA SER A 284 4.55 -13.64 15.37
C SER A 284 3.95 -14.88 14.72
N THR A 285 3.51 -15.85 15.53
CA THR A 285 2.92 -17.09 15.00
C THR A 285 1.45 -17.19 15.38
N LEU A 286 0.59 -17.36 14.38
CA LEU A 286 -0.85 -17.57 14.50
C LEU A 286 -1.21 -18.96 13.96
N THR A 287 -2.36 -19.49 14.36
CA THR A 287 -2.86 -20.78 13.85
C THR A 287 -4.19 -20.60 13.14
N GLU A 288 -4.41 -21.33 12.03
CA GLU A 288 -5.71 -21.32 11.31
C GLU A 288 -6.86 -21.87 12.17
N THR A 289 -6.54 -22.78 13.10
CA THR A 289 -7.54 -23.36 14.01
C THR A 289 -7.95 -22.36 15.09
N GLU A 290 -9.23 -22.33 15.45
CA GLU A 290 -9.75 -21.59 16.61
C GLU A 290 -8.84 -21.86 17.83
N PHE A 291 -8.23 -20.80 18.34
CA PHE A 291 -7.48 -20.84 19.59
C PHE A 291 -8.26 -20.06 20.64
N ASP A 292 -8.51 -20.69 21.79
CA ASP A 292 -9.28 -20.05 22.86
C ASP A 292 -8.54 -18.83 23.45
N LYS A 293 -7.21 -18.77 23.28
CA LYS A 293 -6.35 -17.77 23.94
C LYS A 293 -5.21 -17.30 23.04
N LEU A 294 -5.06 -15.98 22.95
CA LEU A 294 -3.92 -15.29 22.37
C LEU A 294 -3.02 -14.77 23.49
N TYR A 295 -1.73 -15.06 23.40
CA TYR A 295 -0.72 -14.45 24.26
C TYR A 295 0.00 -13.35 23.51
N TYR A 296 0.11 -12.17 24.11
CA TYR A 296 0.88 -11.08 23.52
C TYR A 296 1.74 -10.36 24.55
N ILE A 297 2.83 -9.79 24.07
CA ILE A 297 3.73 -8.98 24.89
C ILE A 297 3.40 -7.51 24.62
N GLY A 298 2.75 -6.84 25.57
CA GLY A 298 2.47 -5.42 25.50
C GLY A 298 3.66 -4.60 25.98
N VAL A 299 4.03 -3.58 25.22
CA VAL A 299 5.04 -2.58 25.60
C VAL A 299 4.36 -1.27 26.02
N PRO A 300 4.94 -0.49 26.94
CA PRO A 300 4.34 0.78 27.36
C PRO A 300 4.37 1.81 26.24
N ASP A 301 3.44 2.76 26.31
CA ASP A 301 3.49 3.98 25.53
C ASP A 301 4.75 4.78 25.90
N ILE A 302 5.27 5.56 24.97
CA ILE A 302 6.50 6.33 25.14
C ILE A 302 6.18 7.63 25.88
N GLU A 303 6.07 7.55 27.22
CA GLU A 303 5.64 8.66 28.06
C GLU A 303 6.79 9.46 28.73
N SER A 304 8.04 8.96 28.74
CA SER A 304 9.15 9.60 29.49
C SER A 304 10.56 9.18 29.08
N ASP A 305 11.54 9.96 29.53
CA ASP A 305 13.00 9.83 29.36
C ASP A 305 13.65 8.50 29.80
N SER A 306 12.91 7.55 30.39
CA SER A 306 13.45 6.33 31.00
C SER A 306 12.53 5.14 30.77
N ILE A 307 12.34 4.80 29.50
CA ILE A 307 11.57 3.61 29.09
C ILE A 307 12.50 2.43 28.86
N PHE A 308 13.69 2.69 28.32
CA PHE A 308 14.65 1.67 27.96
C PHE A 308 15.60 1.37 29.10
N ALA A 309 16.08 0.13 29.18
CA ALA A 309 17.18 -0.25 30.07
C ALA A 309 18.51 0.36 29.63
N ASP A 310 18.66 0.65 28.33
CA ASP A 310 19.85 1.25 27.72
C ASP A 310 19.77 2.79 27.76
N GLU A 311 20.77 3.42 28.39
CA GLU A 311 20.88 4.88 28.46
C GLU A 311 21.06 5.51 27.07
N GLU A 312 21.74 4.83 26.14
CA GLU A 312 21.96 5.32 24.78
C GLU A 312 20.62 5.40 24.01
N LEU A 313 19.77 4.38 24.14
CA LEU A 313 18.43 4.41 23.53
C LEU A 313 17.55 5.53 24.11
N ASN A 314 17.64 5.78 25.42
CA ASN A 314 16.93 6.91 26.03
C ASN A 314 17.49 8.26 25.54
N MET A 315 18.79 8.37 25.27
CA MET A 315 19.37 9.58 24.67
C MET A 315 18.95 9.75 23.21
N GLN A 316 18.89 8.67 22.43
CA GLN A 316 18.39 8.73 21.04
C GLN A 316 16.91 9.12 20.99
N LEU A 317 16.10 8.62 21.93
CA LEU A 317 14.70 9.02 22.08
C LEU A 317 14.55 10.54 22.29
N LYS A 318 15.44 11.15 23.08
CA LYS A 318 15.46 12.60 23.32
C LYS A 318 15.91 13.42 22.11
N ASN A 319 16.62 12.79 21.18
CA ASN A 319 17.18 13.43 19.99
C ASN A 319 16.49 12.94 18.70
N LEU A 320 15.23 12.47 18.80
CA LEU A 320 14.46 12.14 17.61
C LEU A 320 14.31 13.38 16.72
N PRO A 321 14.34 13.22 15.38
CA PRO A 321 13.93 14.29 14.49
C PRO A 321 12.49 14.69 14.84
N LYS A 322 12.19 15.99 14.78
CA LYS A 322 10.87 16.53 15.13
C LYS A 322 9.73 15.81 14.39
N ASP A 323 9.94 15.51 13.10
CA ASP A 323 8.97 14.80 12.26
C ASP A 323 8.66 13.37 12.76
N ILE A 324 9.55 12.77 13.57
CA ILE A 324 9.38 11.44 14.18
C ILE A 324 8.81 11.56 15.61
N GLU A 325 9.16 12.64 16.32
CA GLU A 325 8.65 12.92 17.67
C GLU A 325 7.12 13.07 17.68
N GLU A 326 6.54 13.61 16.61
CA GLU A 326 5.10 13.81 16.46
C GLU A 326 4.34 12.51 16.09
N GLU A 327 5.05 11.44 15.74
CA GLU A 327 4.45 10.17 15.31
C GLU A 327 4.05 9.24 16.46
N GLY A 328 3.28 8.21 16.11
CA GLY A 328 2.87 7.16 17.04
C GLY A 328 4.03 6.34 17.57
N ASP A 329 3.89 5.85 18.80
CA ASP A 329 4.96 5.20 19.54
C ASP A 329 5.53 3.93 18.88
N ALA A 330 4.71 3.15 18.17
CA ALA A 330 5.24 1.99 17.41
C ALA A 330 6.28 2.44 16.38
N PHE A 331 6.02 3.55 15.68
CA PHE A 331 6.95 4.11 14.71
C PHE A 331 8.23 4.62 15.37
N LYS A 332 8.13 5.24 16.55
CA LYS A 332 9.29 5.65 17.34
C LYS A 332 10.14 4.46 17.80
N TYR A 333 9.53 3.36 18.25
CA TYR A 333 10.26 2.13 18.57
C TYR A 333 11.04 1.62 17.36
N MET A 334 10.41 1.53 16.19
CA MET A 334 11.08 1.11 14.95
C MET A 334 12.21 2.05 14.56
N TRP A 335 12.01 3.37 14.70
CA TRP A 335 13.04 4.36 14.43
C TRP A 335 14.29 4.21 15.33
N LEU A 336 14.08 3.76 16.56
CA LEU A 336 15.14 3.43 17.53
C LEU A 336 15.76 2.04 17.31
N GLY A 337 15.38 1.33 16.23
CA GLY A 337 15.90 0.01 15.92
C GLY A 337 15.32 -1.12 16.79
N ILE A 338 14.17 -0.87 17.42
CA ILE A 338 13.46 -1.82 18.26
C ILE A 338 12.31 -2.40 17.45
N ASP A 339 12.28 -3.72 17.33
CA ASP A 339 11.28 -4.46 16.57
C ASP A 339 9.95 -4.50 17.31
N VAL A 340 9.02 -3.64 16.90
CA VAL A 340 7.67 -3.59 17.45
C VAL A 340 6.64 -3.60 16.32
N PRO A 341 6.19 -4.80 15.92
CA PRO A 341 5.39 -5.01 14.71
C PRO A 341 3.91 -4.63 14.84
N HIS A 342 3.32 -4.70 16.04
CA HIS A 342 1.85 -4.77 16.16
C HIS A 342 1.25 -3.57 16.87
N GLN A 343 0.16 -3.02 16.33
CA GLN A 343 -0.72 -2.09 17.04
C GLN A 343 -2.10 -2.73 17.24
N LEU A 344 -2.45 -3.01 18.50
CA LEU A 344 -3.74 -3.57 18.87
C LEU A 344 -4.64 -2.50 19.50
N VAL A 345 -5.84 -2.28 18.96
CA VAL A 345 -6.83 -1.42 19.61
C VAL A 345 -7.65 -2.24 20.60
N VAL A 346 -7.40 -2.05 21.90
CA VAL A 346 -8.11 -2.68 23.00
C VAL A 346 -9.13 -1.71 23.59
N ARG A 347 -10.43 -1.97 23.44
CA ARG A 347 -11.45 -1.10 24.07
C ARG A 347 -11.57 -1.40 25.56
N ASP A 348 -11.45 -0.38 26.39
CA ASP A 348 -11.84 -0.44 27.79
C ASP A 348 -13.19 0.26 28.02
N SER A 349 -13.67 0.29 29.27
CA SER A 349 -14.98 0.85 29.62
C SER A 349 -15.07 2.38 29.45
N ASN A 350 -13.95 3.05 29.19
CA ASN A 350 -13.83 4.50 29.13
C ASN A 350 -13.29 5.01 27.78
N ASP A 351 -12.56 4.21 26.98
CA ASP A 351 -12.26 4.50 25.56
C ASP A 351 -11.56 3.33 24.83
N ASN A 352 -11.30 3.50 23.54
CA ASN A 352 -10.39 2.66 22.75
C ASN A 352 -8.93 2.89 23.19
N LYS A 353 -8.36 2.04 24.03
CA LYS A 353 -6.93 2.07 24.35
C LYS A 353 -6.13 1.37 23.24
N ARG A 354 -5.24 2.10 22.56
CA ARG A 354 -4.23 1.47 21.71
C ARG A 354 -3.16 0.82 22.59
N VAL A 355 -2.75 -0.39 22.21
CA VAL A 355 -1.69 -1.14 22.87
C VAL A 355 -0.69 -1.51 21.81
N ILE A 356 0.56 -1.17 22.08
CA ILE A 356 1.67 -1.54 21.23
C ILE A 356 2.12 -2.95 21.63
N VAL A 357 2.22 -3.83 20.64
CA VAL A 357 2.45 -5.25 20.86
C VAL A 357 3.76 -5.66 20.20
N TYR A 358 4.63 -6.28 20.98
CA TYR A 358 5.90 -6.81 20.51
C TYR A 358 5.69 -8.05 19.65
N ARG A 359 4.93 -9.05 20.12
CA ARG A 359 4.64 -10.28 19.37
C ARG A 359 3.38 -10.96 19.86
N PHE A 360 2.81 -11.79 19.00
CA PHE A 360 1.71 -12.69 19.28
C PHE A 360 2.18 -14.14 19.32
N TYR A 361 1.59 -14.91 20.23
CA TYR A 361 1.88 -16.32 20.45
C TYR A 361 0.59 -17.09 20.73
N ASN A 362 0.49 -18.28 20.15
CA ASN A 362 -0.59 -19.23 20.39
C ASN A 362 -0.50 -19.93 21.76
N THR A 363 0.66 -19.93 22.40
CA THR A 363 0.93 -20.63 23.66
C THR A 363 1.73 -19.76 24.62
N LYS A 364 1.56 -20.04 25.92
CA LYS A 364 2.15 -19.23 27.00
C LYS A 364 3.67 -19.33 27.07
N GLU A 365 4.22 -20.54 26.89
CA GLU A 365 5.65 -20.80 27.07
C GLU A 365 6.56 -19.97 26.13
N PRO A 366 6.35 -19.90 24.80
CA PRO A 366 7.15 -19.04 23.93
C PRO A 366 6.97 -17.56 24.26
N ALA A 367 5.77 -17.15 24.68
CA ALA A 367 5.50 -15.78 25.10
C ALA A 367 6.27 -15.39 26.37
N GLU A 368 6.39 -16.30 27.34
CA GLU A 368 7.19 -16.09 28.56
C GLU A 368 8.69 -15.98 28.25
N LYS A 369 9.21 -16.80 27.32
CA LYS A 369 10.61 -16.71 26.88
C LYS A 369 10.89 -15.38 26.19
N ALA A 370 10.03 -14.96 25.27
CA ALA A 370 10.18 -13.68 24.60
C ALA A 370 10.00 -12.48 25.53
N LEU A 371 9.17 -12.58 26.58
CA LEU A 371 9.04 -11.56 27.60
C LEU A 371 10.37 -11.28 28.29
N VAL A 372 11.11 -12.33 28.66
CA VAL A 372 12.41 -12.19 29.33
C VAL A 372 13.40 -11.46 28.43
N GLU A 373 13.42 -11.76 27.14
CA GLU A 373 14.30 -11.08 26.18
C GLU A 373 13.91 -9.61 25.99
N ILE A 374 12.62 -9.31 25.79
CA ILE A 374 12.20 -7.92 25.59
C ILE A 374 12.37 -7.08 26.86
N GLN A 375 12.26 -7.67 28.05
CA GLN A 375 12.46 -6.95 29.32
C GLN A 375 13.91 -6.51 29.53
N LYS A 376 14.88 -7.09 28.80
CA LYS A 376 16.26 -6.58 28.76
C LYS A 376 16.37 -5.22 28.06
N VAL A 377 15.43 -4.92 27.16
CA VAL A 377 15.38 -3.65 26.41
C VAL A 377 14.33 -2.71 27.00
N ILE A 378 13.13 -3.22 27.27
CA ILE A 378 11.96 -2.51 27.78
C ILE A 378 11.51 -3.19 29.08
N PRO A 379 12.07 -2.81 30.25
CA PRO A 379 11.82 -3.49 31.52
C PRO A 379 10.36 -3.57 31.95
N LYS A 380 9.52 -2.64 31.46
CA LYS A 380 8.09 -2.56 31.77
C LYS A 380 7.21 -3.37 30.80
N ALA A 381 7.79 -4.08 29.83
CA ALA A 381 7.03 -4.98 28.98
C ALA A 381 6.31 -6.05 29.82
N LYS A 382 5.13 -6.45 29.36
CA LYS A 382 4.26 -7.39 30.11
C LYS A 382 3.62 -8.42 29.19
N LEU A 383 3.55 -9.66 29.67
CA LEU A 383 2.74 -10.69 29.05
C LEU A 383 1.26 -10.45 29.38
N VAL A 384 0.43 -10.51 28.35
CA VAL A 384 -1.03 -10.46 28.46
C VAL A 384 -1.60 -11.72 27.83
N GLU A 385 -2.53 -12.34 28.55
CA GLU A 385 -3.39 -13.40 28.03
C GLU A 385 -4.73 -12.78 27.61
N TYR A 386 -5.17 -13.09 26.40
CA TYR A 386 -6.41 -12.59 25.82
C TYR A 386 -7.29 -13.76 25.38
N ASP A 387 -8.50 -13.84 25.92
CA ASP A 387 -9.46 -14.91 25.62
C ASP A 387 -10.31 -14.53 24.39
N LEU A 388 -10.20 -15.30 23.31
CA LEU A 388 -10.93 -15.05 22.06
C LEU A 388 -12.37 -15.53 22.11
N THR A 389 -12.70 -16.47 23.01
CA THR A 389 -14.06 -17.04 23.09
C THR A 389 -15.11 -16.04 23.60
N GLU A 390 -14.70 -14.98 24.27
CA GLU A 390 -15.57 -13.86 24.66
C GLU A 390 -15.77 -12.83 23.55
N ALA A 391 -14.84 -12.74 22.58
CA ALA A 391 -14.89 -11.79 21.48
C ALA A 391 -15.86 -12.25 20.36
N ASP A 392 -15.80 -13.53 19.96
CA ASP A 392 -16.61 -14.08 18.85
C ASP A 392 -18.10 -14.27 19.19
N LYS A 393 -18.45 -14.46 20.46
CA LYS A 393 -19.85 -14.58 20.91
C LYS A 393 -20.69 -13.33 20.65
N LYS A 394 -20.08 -12.19 20.32
CA LYS A 394 -20.76 -10.92 20.05
C LYS A 394 -20.90 -10.55 18.59
N HIS A 395 -20.19 -11.21 17.68
CA HIS A 395 -20.29 -10.97 16.24
C HIS A 395 -21.23 -11.95 15.54
N LYS A 396 -21.75 -12.96 16.26
CA LYS A 396 -22.76 -13.92 15.80
C LYS A 396 -24.20 -13.66 16.31
N ASN A 397 -24.51 -12.46 16.82
CA ASN A 397 -25.88 -12.06 17.23
C ASN A 397 -26.35 -10.79 16.55
#